data_AF-A0A2V9VKV2-F1
#
_entry.id   AF-A0A2V9VKV2-F1
#
_cell.length_a   1.000
_cell.length_b   1.000
_cell.length_c   1.000
_cell.angle_alpha   90.00
_cell.angle_beta   90.00
_cell.angle_gamma   90.00
#
_symmetry.space_group_name_H-M   'P 1'
#
loop_
_entity.id
_entity.type
_entity.pdbx_description
1 polymer ?
#
loop_
_entity_poly.entity_id
_entity_poly.type
_entity_poly.pdbx_seq_one_letter_code
_entity_poly.pdbx_strand_id
1 'polypeptide(L)'
;MSRPNRVEITEAAGADTLDSEEQNNILVYRKNIPSVVNITSKAVTFDFFYGLVPQEGQGSGFIIDKEGHILTNYHVIADARQVEVTMHNRKKFRATVVGTDPTHDLAVIKIDAPNLTPAVLGDSRNLQVGQKVYAIGNPFGLAGTMTRGIVSSIRPVKEPNGAAIDEAIQTDAAINPGNSGGPLMN
;
A
#
# COMPACT_ATOMS: atom_id res chain seq x y z
N MET A 1 11.71 53.58 4.87
CA MET A 1 11.72 52.09 4.84
C MET A 1 11.09 51.64 3.54
N SER A 2 11.88 51.14 2.59
CA SER A 2 11.39 50.66 1.29
C SER A 2 10.73 49.29 1.47
N ARG A 3 9.51 49.11 1.00
CA ARG A 3 8.85 47.79 0.95
C ARG A 3 9.64 46.89 -0.02
N PRO A 4 9.89 45.62 0.31
CA PRO A 4 10.54 44.72 -0.65
C PRO A 4 9.67 44.55 -1.90
N ASN A 5 10.30 44.57 -3.06
CA ASN A 5 9.66 44.31 -4.35
C ASN A 5 8.98 42.94 -4.33
N ARG A 6 7.77 42.88 -4.90
CA ARG A 6 7.02 41.64 -5.12
C ARG A 6 7.91 40.69 -5.94
N VAL A 7 8.19 39.50 -5.40
CA VAL A 7 8.88 38.44 -6.14
C VAL A 7 7.92 37.98 -7.24
N GLU A 8 8.26 38.20 -8.49
CA GLU A 8 7.57 37.59 -9.63
C GLU A 8 8.09 36.16 -9.78
N ILE A 9 7.23 35.19 -9.48
CA ILE A 9 7.52 33.78 -9.73
C ILE A 9 7.12 33.52 -11.17
N THR A 10 8.08 33.11 -12.00
CA THR A 10 7.78 32.55 -13.32
C THR A 10 7.30 31.12 -13.11
N GLU A 11 6.00 30.90 -13.24
CA GLU A 11 5.47 29.54 -13.34
C GLU A 11 5.71 29.04 -14.77
N ALA A 12 6.48 27.97 -14.92
CA ALA A 12 6.55 27.26 -16.19
C ALA A 12 5.17 26.65 -16.45
N ALA A 13 4.52 27.06 -17.54
CA ALA A 13 3.34 26.35 -18.03
C ALA A 13 3.77 24.91 -18.33
N GLY A 14 3.22 23.93 -17.62
CA GLY A 14 3.37 22.52 -17.98
C GLY A 14 2.86 22.31 -19.41
N ALA A 15 3.36 21.28 -20.10
CA ALA A 15 2.88 20.95 -21.44
C ALA A 15 1.34 20.89 -21.47
N ASP A 16 0.72 21.51 -22.47
CA ASP A 16 -0.75 21.65 -22.57
C ASP A 16 -1.49 20.29 -22.59
N THR A 17 -0.77 19.19 -22.89
CA THR A 17 -1.31 17.83 -22.98
C THR A 17 -0.36 16.80 -22.37
N LEU A 18 -0.90 15.95 -21.49
CA LEU A 18 -0.21 14.78 -20.94
C LEU A 18 0.09 13.76 -22.03
N ASP A 19 1.26 13.11 -21.96
CA ASP A 19 1.60 12.04 -22.89
C ASP A 19 0.81 10.73 -22.62
N SER A 20 0.87 9.76 -23.54
CA SER A 20 0.11 8.51 -23.41
C SER A 20 0.51 7.68 -22.19
N GLU A 21 1.76 7.76 -21.76
CA GLU A 21 2.24 7.04 -20.60
C GLU A 21 1.75 7.70 -19.30
N GLU A 22 1.82 9.01 -19.20
CA GLU A 22 1.27 9.79 -18.10
C GLU A 22 -0.24 9.56 -17.97
N GLN A 23 -0.96 9.58 -19.08
CA GLN A 23 -2.38 9.25 -19.13
C GLN A 23 -2.65 7.84 -18.59
N ASN A 24 -1.87 6.83 -19.01
CA ASN A 24 -2.02 5.47 -18.51
C ASN A 24 -1.79 5.38 -17.00
N ASN A 25 -0.72 6.02 -16.49
CA ASN A 25 -0.43 6.05 -15.06
C ASN A 25 -1.60 6.66 -14.27
N ILE A 26 -2.14 7.79 -14.74
CA ILE A 26 -3.26 8.49 -14.10
C ILE A 26 -4.53 7.62 -14.11
N LEU A 27 -4.80 6.91 -15.21
CA LEU A 27 -5.93 6.00 -15.31
C LEU A 27 -5.81 4.84 -14.33
N VAL A 28 -4.65 4.19 -14.27
CA VAL A 28 -4.37 3.11 -13.30
C VAL A 28 -4.53 3.63 -11.87
N TYR A 29 -3.96 4.79 -11.55
CA TYR A 29 -4.09 5.38 -10.22
C TYR A 29 -5.54 5.63 -9.83
N ARG A 30 -6.27 6.40 -10.64
CA ARG A 30 -7.65 6.82 -10.36
C ARG A 30 -8.60 5.63 -10.24
N LYS A 31 -8.39 4.61 -11.06
CA LYS A 31 -9.22 3.40 -11.06
C LYS A 31 -9.03 2.58 -9.79
N ASN A 32 -7.80 2.49 -9.27
CA ASN A 32 -7.47 1.53 -8.23
C ASN A 32 -7.29 2.14 -6.83
N ILE A 33 -7.00 3.45 -6.71
CA ILE A 33 -6.86 4.10 -5.40
C ILE A 33 -8.08 3.89 -4.47
N PRO A 34 -9.35 3.78 -4.95
CA PRO A 34 -10.48 3.53 -4.06
C PRO A 34 -10.42 2.18 -3.34
N SER A 35 -9.70 1.21 -3.91
CA SER A 35 -9.54 -0.15 -3.39
C SER A 35 -8.37 -0.28 -2.42
N VAL A 36 -7.44 0.68 -2.41
CA VAL A 36 -6.25 0.66 -1.54
C VAL A 36 -6.56 1.31 -0.20
N VAL A 37 -6.03 0.72 0.86
CA VAL A 37 -6.20 1.19 2.24
C VAL A 37 -4.87 1.32 2.96
N ASN A 38 -4.80 2.23 3.92
CA ASN A 38 -3.73 2.28 4.92
C ASN A 38 -4.14 1.42 6.11
N ILE A 39 -3.17 0.68 6.66
CA ILE A 39 -3.35 -0.15 7.85
C ILE A 39 -2.43 0.40 8.93
N THR A 40 -3.01 0.72 10.08
CA THR A 40 -2.28 1.08 11.29
C THR A 40 -2.49 -0.01 12.32
N SER A 41 -1.41 -0.69 12.71
CA SER A 41 -1.39 -1.65 13.81
C SER A 41 -0.95 -0.94 15.08
N LYS A 42 -1.72 -1.09 16.17
CA LYS A 42 -1.39 -0.52 17.48
C LYS A 42 -1.05 -1.64 18.44
N ALA A 43 0.19 -1.65 18.90
CA ALA A 43 0.68 -2.47 19.99
C ALA A 43 0.87 -1.62 21.25
N VAL A 44 0.97 -2.28 22.40
CA VAL A 44 1.32 -1.62 23.66
C VAL A 44 2.58 -2.31 24.17
N THR A 45 3.65 -1.53 24.32
CA THR A 45 4.93 -1.99 24.87
C THR A 45 5.22 -1.29 26.20
N PHE A 46 6.22 -1.77 26.94
CA PHE A 46 6.67 -1.15 28.19
C PHE A 46 7.89 -0.27 27.90
N ASP A 47 7.88 0.95 28.43
CA ASP A 47 9.06 1.81 28.41
C ASP A 47 10.06 1.43 29.53
N PHE A 48 11.18 2.16 29.58
CA PHE A 48 12.24 1.98 30.57
C PHE A 48 11.79 2.14 32.04
N PHE A 49 10.68 2.84 32.28
CA PHE A 49 10.05 3.05 33.59
C PHE A 49 8.84 2.12 33.82
N TYR A 50 8.69 1.05 33.04
CA TYR A 50 7.54 0.13 33.06
C TYR A 50 6.20 0.82 32.77
N GLY A 51 6.20 1.98 32.11
CA GLY A 51 5.01 2.64 31.61
C GLY A 51 4.51 1.99 30.32
N LEU A 52 3.19 1.82 30.18
CA LEU A 52 2.59 1.35 28.92
C LEU A 52 2.67 2.46 27.87
N VAL A 53 3.44 2.26 26.80
CA VAL A 53 3.52 3.18 25.66
C VAL A 53 2.98 2.52 24.38
N PRO A 54 2.14 3.23 23.60
CA PRO A 54 1.66 2.71 22.33
C PRO A 54 2.80 2.69 21.30
N GLN A 55 2.95 1.57 20.60
CA GLN A 55 3.80 1.42 19.43
C GLN A 55 2.91 1.23 18.20
N GLU A 56 3.12 2.02 17.16
CA GLU A 56 2.33 1.93 15.94
C GLU A 56 3.16 1.36 14.79
N GLY A 57 2.63 0.33 14.14
CA GLY A 57 3.10 -0.16 12.85
C GLY A 57 2.22 0.42 11.73
N GLN A 58 2.80 0.63 10.55
CA GLN A 58 2.09 1.12 9.38
C GLN A 58 2.36 0.22 8.18
N GLY A 59 1.29 -0.04 7.43
CA GLY A 59 1.34 -0.77 6.17
C GLY A 59 0.17 -0.37 5.27
N SER A 60 0.00 -1.13 4.21
CA SER A 60 -1.07 -1.00 3.25
C SER A 60 -1.84 -2.30 3.10
N GLY A 61 -3.01 -2.20 2.49
CA GLY A 61 -3.81 -3.35 2.09
C GLY A 61 -4.67 -2.97 0.90
N PHE A 62 -5.45 -3.93 0.40
CA PHE A 62 -6.48 -3.63 -0.59
C PHE A 62 -7.72 -4.48 -0.37
N ILE A 63 -8.87 -3.88 -0.67
CA ILE A 63 -10.18 -4.49 -0.54
C ILE A 63 -10.35 -5.54 -1.64
N ILE A 64 -10.76 -6.75 -1.28
CA ILE A 64 -10.92 -7.87 -2.22
C ILE A 64 -12.39 -8.18 -2.54
N ASP A 65 -13.34 -7.70 -1.73
CA ASP A 65 -14.78 -7.89 -1.97
C ASP A 65 -15.68 -6.79 -1.35
N LYS A 66 -17.00 -6.93 -1.50
CA LYS A 66 -17.99 -5.94 -1.04
C LYS A 66 -18.36 -6.14 0.44
N GLU A 67 -18.03 -7.29 1.00
CA GLU A 67 -18.25 -7.70 2.39
C GLU A 67 -17.23 -7.07 3.34
N GLY A 68 -16.15 -6.49 2.80
CA GLY A 68 -15.16 -5.73 3.54
C GLY A 68 -13.89 -6.49 3.85
N HIS A 69 -13.62 -7.60 3.16
CA HIS A 69 -12.35 -8.29 3.29
C HIS A 69 -11.24 -7.48 2.62
N ILE A 70 -10.09 -7.43 3.31
CA ILE A 70 -8.89 -6.72 2.90
C ILE A 70 -7.73 -7.70 2.99
N LEU A 71 -6.96 -7.80 1.90
CA LEU A 71 -5.70 -8.53 1.90
C LEU A 71 -4.56 -7.58 2.27
N THR A 72 -3.64 -8.06 3.09
CA THR A 72 -2.40 -7.37 3.48
C THR A 72 -1.33 -8.40 3.82
N ASN A 73 -0.13 -7.93 4.19
CA ASN A 73 0.90 -8.80 4.72
C ASN A 73 0.67 -9.15 6.19
N TYR A 74 1.06 -10.35 6.60
CA TYR A 74 0.94 -10.81 7.99
C TYR A 74 1.77 -9.96 8.95
N HIS A 75 3.02 -9.63 8.60
CA HIS A 75 3.90 -8.83 9.47
C HIS A 75 3.35 -7.43 9.77
N VAL A 76 2.44 -6.90 8.94
CA VAL A 76 1.79 -5.60 9.19
C VAL A 76 0.88 -5.65 10.42
N ILE A 77 0.29 -6.81 10.72
CA ILE A 77 -0.72 -7.00 11.76
C ILE A 77 -0.32 -7.97 12.88
N ALA A 78 0.83 -8.65 12.77
CA ALA A 78 1.24 -9.75 13.64
C ALA A 78 1.20 -9.45 15.15
N ASP A 79 1.70 -8.29 15.59
CA ASP A 79 1.78 -7.90 17.01
C ASP A 79 0.71 -6.88 17.43
N ALA A 80 -0.28 -6.64 16.56
CA ALA A 80 -1.27 -5.62 16.77
C ALA A 80 -2.30 -6.06 17.81
N ARG A 81 -2.48 -5.27 18.88
CA ARG A 81 -3.66 -5.41 19.76
C ARG A 81 -4.93 -4.86 19.09
N GLN A 82 -4.75 -3.88 18.22
CA GLN A 82 -5.81 -3.28 17.44
C GLN A 82 -5.30 -2.98 16.03
N VAL A 83 -6.12 -3.28 15.03
CA VAL A 83 -5.90 -2.90 13.64
C VAL A 83 -6.94 -1.85 13.25
N GLU A 84 -6.47 -0.73 12.72
CA GLU A 84 -7.29 0.34 12.14
C GLU A 84 -6.98 0.44 10.65
N VAL A 85 -8.04 0.52 9.84
CA VAL A 85 -7.97 0.71 8.40
C VAL A 85 -8.42 2.12 8.07
N THR A 86 -7.59 2.86 7.33
CA THR A 86 -7.94 4.17 6.78
C THR A 86 -8.14 4.04 5.26
N MET A 87 -9.34 4.33 4.79
CA MET A 87 -9.67 4.34 3.35
C MET A 87 -9.09 5.59 2.66
N HIS A 88 -9.00 5.55 1.32
CA HIS A 88 -8.55 6.69 0.50
C HIS A 88 -9.31 8.01 0.76
N ASN A 89 -10.58 7.93 1.19
CA ASN A 89 -11.41 9.08 1.55
C ASN A 89 -11.20 9.56 3.01
N ARG A 90 -10.15 9.07 3.69
CA ARG A 90 -9.78 9.35 5.07
C ARG A 90 -10.74 8.84 6.15
N LYS A 91 -11.75 8.05 5.79
CA LYS A 91 -12.59 7.35 6.77
C LYS A 91 -11.83 6.20 7.43
N LYS A 92 -12.03 6.04 8.74
CA LYS A 92 -11.34 5.05 9.56
C LYS A 92 -12.31 3.99 10.05
N PHE A 93 -11.86 2.75 10.05
CA PHE A 93 -12.63 1.59 10.48
C PHE A 93 -11.76 0.70 11.36
N ARG A 94 -12.32 0.16 12.43
CA ARG A 94 -11.68 -0.93 13.18
C ARG A 94 -11.78 -2.19 12.34
N ALA A 95 -10.68 -2.93 12.23
CA ALA A 95 -10.66 -4.20 11.53
C ALA A 95 -10.60 -5.38 12.50
N THR A 96 -11.19 -6.50 12.10
CA THR A 96 -11.02 -7.80 12.73
C THR A 96 -10.17 -8.70 11.86
N VAL A 97 -9.37 -9.59 12.46
CA VAL A 97 -8.60 -10.58 11.71
C VAL A 97 -9.53 -11.74 11.34
N VAL A 98 -9.58 -12.09 10.05
CA VAL A 98 -10.38 -13.21 9.53
C VAL A 98 -9.53 -14.47 9.41
N GLY A 99 -8.30 -14.33 8.92
CA GLY A 99 -7.36 -15.43 8.78
C GLY A 99 -5.94 -14.94 8.49
N THR A 100 -4.96 -15.78 8.78
CA THR A 100 -3.55 -15.48 8.54
C THR A 100 -2.84 -16.69 7.97
N ASP A 101 -1.81 -16.42 7.16
CA ASP A 101 -0.83 -17.38 6.70
C ASP A 101 0.57 -16.78 6.90
N PRO A 102 1.21 -17.03 8.06
CA PRO A 102 2.54 -16.54 8.36
C PRO A 102 3.64 -17.07 7.42
N THR A 103 3.41 -18.20 6.73
CA THR A 103 4.42 -18.82 5.87
C THR A 103 4.59 -18.08 4.54
N HIS A 104 3.51 -17.51 4.02
CA HIS A 104 3.51 -16.67 2.82
C HIS A 104 3.39 -15.17 3.13
N ASP A 105 3.51 -14.80 4.41
CA ASP A 105 3.34 -13.45 4.91
C ASP A 105 2.00 -12.81 4.48
N LEU A 106 0.89 -13.53 4.59
CA LEU A 106 -0.44 -13.05 4.20
C LEU A 106 -1.41 -12.95 5.38
N ALA A 107 -2.28 -11.96 5.35
CA ALA A 107 -3.41 -11.85 6.27
C ALA A 107 -4.65 -11.30 5.57
N VAL A 108 -5.81 -11.82 5.96
CA VAL A 108 -7.12 -11.27 5.60
C VAL A 108 -7.71 -10.64 6.86
N ILE A 109 -8.02 -9.35 6.76
CA ILE A 109 -8.76 -8.60 7.79
C ILE A 109 -10.11 -8.15 7.23
N LYS A 110 -11.07 -7.83 8.08
CA LYS A 110 -12.40 -7.37 7.69
C LYS A 110 -12.76 -6.05 8.35
N ILE A 111 -13.40 -5.17 7.60
CA ILE A 111 -14.03 -3.94 8.09
C ILE A 111 -15.53 -3.95 7.77
N ASP A 112 -16.31 -3.19 8.54
CA ASP A 112 -17.71 -2.92 8.24
C ASP A 112 -17.84 -1.50 7.68
N ALA A 113 -17.90 -1.39 6.35
CA ALA A 113 -17.93 -0.12 5.64
C ALA A 113 -18.84 -0.17 4.41
N PRO A 114 -19.63 0.87 4.12
CA PRO A 114 -20.46 0.92 2.93
C PRO A 114 -19.66 1.38 1.70
N ASN A 115 -20.18 1.08 0.50
CA ASN A 115 -19.69 1.58 -0.79
C ASN A 115 -18.22 1.24 -1.09
N LEU A 116 -17.83 0.01 -0.76
CA LEU A 116 -16.48 -0.50 -1.02
C LEU A 116 -16.22 -0.69 -2.51
N THR A 117 -14.98 -0.47 -2.94
CA THR A 117 -14.53 -0.76 -4.30
C THR A 117 -13.49 -1.88 -4.21
N PRO A 118 -13.82 -3.12 -4.59
CA PRO A 118 -12.85 -4.20 -4.62
C PRO A 118 -11.79 -3.98 -5.70
N ALA A 119 -10.56 -4.39 -5.44
CA ALA A 119 -9.55 -4.54 -6.47
C ALA A 119 -9.91 -5.72 -7.38
N VAL A 120 -9.51 -5.64 -8.65
CA VAL A 120 -9.62 -6.77 -9.58
C VAL A 120 -8.34 -7.58 -9.47
N LEU A 121 -8.45 -8.87 -9.12
CA LEU A 121 -7.30 -9.77 -9.06
C LEU A 121 -6.92 -10.24 -10.46
N GLY A 122 -5.64 -10.10 -10.79
CA GLY A 122 -5.06 -10.62 -12.03
C GLY A 122 -4.59 -12.07 -11.91
N ASP A 123 -4.28 -12.68 -13.05
CA ASP A 123 -3.62 -13.98 -13.14
C ASP A 123 -2.10 -13.79 -13.27
N SER A 124 -1.34 -14.21 -12.26
CA SER A 124 0.12 -14.06 -12.22
C SER A 124 0.87 -15.10 -13.06
N ARG A 125 0.22 -16.20 -13.50
CA ARG A 125 0.88 -17.33 -14.18
C ARG A 125 1.51 -16.97 -15.53
N ASN A 126 1.04 -15.88 -16.14
CA ASN A 126 1.50 -15.40 -17.44
C ASN A 126 2.30 -14.09 -17.34
N LEU A 127 2.77 -13.72 -16.14
CA LEU A 127 3.64 -12.56 -15.98
C LEU A 127 4.96 -12.77 -16.72
N GLN A 128 5.44 -11.71 -17.37
CA GLN A 128 6.68 -11.72 -18.14
C GLN A 128 7.62 -10.64 -17.65
N VAL A 129 8.91 -10.96 -17.58
CA VAL A 129 9.97 -9.99 -17.31
C VAL A 129 9.91 -8.86 -18.35
N GLY A 130 9.98 -7.61 -17.89
CA GLY A 130 9.81 -6.42 -18.71
C GLY A 130 8.39 -5.86 -18.77
N GLN A 131 7.37 -6.57 -18.27
CA GLN A 131 6.03 -6.01 -18.15
C GLN A 131 6.00 -4.85 -17.15
N LYS A 132 5.30 -3.77 -17.51
CA LYS A 132 5.09 -2.63 -16.65
C LYS A 132 4.28 -3.04 -15.42
N VAL A 133 4.68 -2.53 -14.26
CA VAL A 133 3.94 -2.69 -13.00
C VAL A 133 3.83 -1.40 -12.23
N TYR A 134 2.82 -1.35 -11.36
CA TYR A 134 2.47 -0.23 -10.53
C TYR A 134 2.25 -0.68 -9.10
N ALA A 135 2.97 -0.09 -8.15
CA ALA A 135 2.72 -0.31 -6.74
C ALA A 135 1.98 0.90 -6.18
N ILE A 136 0.87 0.67 -5.49
CA ILE A 136 0.14 1.73 -4.78
C ILE A 136 0.12 1.36 -3.30
N GLY A 137 0.64 2.26 -2.47
CA GLY A 137 0.69 2.08 -1.04
C GLY A 137 0.62 3.40 -0.30
N ASN A 138 0.89 3.36 1.00
CA ASN A 138 0.86 4.53 1.88
C ASN A 138 2.16 4.64 2.67
N PRO A 139 3.30 4.89 2.00
CA PRO A 139 4.55 5.14 2.69
C PRO A 139 4.40 6.40 3.54
N PHE A 140 4.76 6.29 4.83
CA PHE A 140 4.74 7.38 5.81
C PHE A 140 3.36 8.03 6.08
N GLY A 141 2.26 7.32 5.81
CA GLY A 141 0.90 7.84 6.02
C GLY A 141 0.46 8.92 5.01
N LEU A 142 1.25 9.16 3.97
CA LEU A 142 0.84 9.96 2.82
C LEU A 142 -0.10 9.12 1.95
N ALA A 143 -1.35 9.55 1.84
CA ALA A 143 -2.40 8.78 1.18
C ALA A 143 -2.07 8.54 -0.31
N GLY A 144 -1.92 7.28 -0.71
CA GLY A 144 -1.89 6.85 -2.11
C GLY A 144 -0.61 7.19 -2.87
N THR A 145 0.57 6.84 -2.34
CA THR A 145 1.78 6.93 -3.16
C THR A 145 1.78 5.83 -4.21
N MET A 146 1.93 6.24 -5.47
CA MET A 146 2.11 5.33 -6.60
C MET A 146 3.55 5.37 -7.06
N THR A 147 4.14 4.19 -7.21
CA THR A 147 5.43 4.01 -7.89
C THR A 147 5.22 3.08 -9.08
N ARG A 148 6.11 3.19 -10.07
CA ARG A 148 6.07 2.43 -11.30
C ARG A 148 7.42 1.78 -11.55
N GLY A 149 7.40 0.60 -12.14
CA GLY A 149 8.57 -0.11 -12.60
C GLY A 149 8.18 -1.17 -13.62
N ILE A 150 8.97 -2.22 -13.67
CA ILE A 150 8.72 -3.44 -14.44
C ILE A 150 8.81 -4.68 -13.56
N VAL A 151 8.30 -5.81 -14.05
CA VAL A 151 8.71 -7.13 -13.57
C VAL A 151 10.17 -7.33 -13.93
N SER A 152 11.06 -7.35 -12.94
CA SER A 152 12.50 -7.56 -13.13
C SER A 152 12.88 -9.04 -13.13
N SER A 153 12.19 -9.87 -12.34
CA SER A 153 12.35 -11.34 -12.33
C SER A 153 11.18 -12.02 -11.59
N ILE A 154 11.03 -13.33 -11.78
CA ILE A 154 10.21 -14.22 -10.93
C ILE A 154 11.18 -15.22 -10.30
N ARG A 155 11.27 -15.28 -8.97
CA ARG A 155 12.31 -16.05 -8.28
C ARG A 155 11.95 -16.41 -6.85
N PRO A 156 12.63 -17.41 -6.27
CA PRO A 156 12.49 -17.70 -4.86
C PRO A 156 13.08 -16.58 -3.99
N VAL A 157 12.38 -16.27 -2.90
CA VAL A 157 12.81 -15.35 -1.84
C VAL A 157 12.69 -16.06 -0.50
N LYS A 158 13.63 -15.80 0.40
CA LYS A 158 13.56 -16.27 1.79
C LYS A 158 13.08 -15.13 2.67
N GLU A 159 12.01 -15.40 3.40
CA GLU A 159 11.48 -14.49 4.42
C GLU A 159 12.36 -14.51 5.68
N PRO A 160 12.34 -13.44 6.51
CA PRO A 160 13.10 -13.38 7.75
C PRO A 160 12.81 -14.52 8.73
N ASN A 161 11.61 -15.10 8.67
CA ASN A 161 11.20 -16.26 9.48
C ASN A 161 11.74 -17.60 8.93
N GLY A 162 12.51 -17.57 7.84
CA GLY A 162 13.08 -18.76 7.18
C GLY A 162 12.15 -19.45 6.17
N ALA A 163 10.91 -18.99 6.01
CA ALA A 163 10.01 -19.47 4.98
C ALA A 163 10.54 -19.09 3.58
N ALA A 164 10.20 -19.89 2.57
CA ALA A 164 10.54 -19.61 1.19
C ALA A 164 9.27 -19.33 0.40
N ILE A 165 9.28 -18.24 -0.37
CA ILE A 165 8.26 -17.93 -1.37
C ILE A 165 8.89 -18.24 -2.72
N ASP A 166 8.43 -19.29 -3.39
CA ASP A 166 9.11 -19.84 -4.58
C ASP A 166 8.97 -18.93 -5.82
N GLU A 167 7.81 -18.30 -6.00
CA GLU A 167 7.46 -17.51 -7.19
C GLU A 167 7.24 -16.03 -6.86
N ALA A 168 8.13 -15.44 -6.07
CA ALA A 168 8.05 -14.01 -5.74
C ALA A 168 8.36 -13.14 -6.98
N ILE A 169 7.53 -12.11 -7.18
CA ILE A 169 7.71 -11.11 -8.24
C ILE A 169 8.72 -10.07 -7.75
N GLN A 170 9.85 -9.95 -8.45
CA GLN A 170 10.80 -8.86 -8.25
C GLN A 170 10.45 -7.69 -9.17
N THR A 171 10.48 -6.47 -8.65
CA THR A 171 10.28 -5.24 -9.41
C THR A 171 11.32 -4.18 -9.04
N ASP A 172 11.58 -3.26 -9.97
CA ASP A 172 12.35 -2.04 -9.75
C ASP A 172 11.46 -0.82 -9.40
N ALA A 173 10.14 -1.02 -9.32
CA ALA A 173 9.24 -0.02 -8.75
C ALA A 173 9.70 0.27 -7.31
N ALA A 174 9.83 1.56 -6.95
CA ALA A 174 10.30 1.92 -5.62
C ALA A 174 9.32 1.41 -4.54
N ILE A 175 9.80 0.50 -3.68
CA ILE A 175 9.07 -0.04 -2.53
C ILE A 175 9.73 0.48 -1.25
N ASN A 176 8.97 1.23 -0.45
CA ASN A 176 9.42 1.84 0.81
C ASN A 176 8.55 1.36 1.98
N PRO A 177 9.01 1.52 3.24
CA PRO A 177 8.18 1.25 4.42
C PRO A 177 6.80 1.91 4.29
N GLY A 178 5.75 1.13 4.52
CA GLY A 178 4.35 1.52 4.34
C GLY A 178 3.70 1.06 3.02
N ASN A 179 4.48 0.55 2.05
CA ASN A 179 3.95 -0.16 0.88
C ASN A 179 3.59 -1.63 1.17
N SER A 180 4.19 -2.25 2.20
CA SER A 180 3.93 -3.64 2.58
C SER A 180 2.42 -3.91 2.70
N GLY A 181 1.95 -4.96 2.02
CA GLY A 181 0.56 -5.38 1.92
C GLY A 181 -0.26 -4.64 0.86
N GLY A 182 0.27 -3.57 0.27
CA GLY A 182 -0.36 -2.87 -0.85
C GLY A 182 -0.30 -3.68 -2.16
N PRO A 183 -1.19 -3.40 -3.13
CA PRO A 183 -1.23 -4.12 -4.40
C PRO A 183 -0.09 -3.74 -5.35
N LEU A 184 0.38 -4.75 -6.10
CA LEU A 184 1.17 -4.61 -7.32
C LEU A 184 0.26 -4.90 -8.52
N MET A 185 0.16 -3.97 -9.46
CA MET A 185 -0.76 -4.01 -10.61
C MET A 185 0.00 -4.05 -11.93
N ASN A 186 -0.61 -4.58 -12.99
CA ASN A 186 -0.08 -4.58 -14.36
C ASN A 186 -1.05 -3.92 -15.37
#